data_AF-A0A286RIL4-F1
#
_entry.id   AF-A0A286RIL4-F1
#
_cell.length_a   1.000
_cell.length_b   1.000
_cell.length_c   1.000
_cell.angle_alpha   90.00
_cell.angle_beta   90.00
_cell.angle_gamma   90.00
#
_symmetry.space_group_name_H-M   'P 1'
#
loop_
_entity.id
_entity.type
_entity.pdbx_description
1 polymer ?
#
loop_
_entity_poly.entity_id
_entity_poly.type
_entity_poly.pdbx_seq_one_letter_code
_entity_poly.pdbx_strand_id
1 'polypeptide(L)'
;MRMRAWTAVLVFGLGLALVAGTALAQPPGGRGGQRGPGGPFGFAPGGGMGVQFLLRSEKIQKELELTDDQKAQLQKISEQAREKMREAFQSGQRDPQRFRQLQEETNKAIQNVLLPHQQKRLNQIQLQLGGIALAVEREDVRKELGISEEQLTKIREARDKVREELRGQRPQQGERPDPAQMRERFREMRQKVEEAVLGQLTEEQKKKWNDMIGEKIDIDFSELFPAPAGGPGGPGGPGARRGGGNRGA
;
A
#
# COMPACT_ATOMS: atom_id res chain seq x y z
N MET A 1 46.33 70.04 8.15
CA MET A 1 46.05 70.55 6.78
C MET A 1 45.23 69.51 6.03
N ARG A 2 44.28 69.98 5.22
CA ARG A 2 43.23 69.24 4.49
C ARG A 2 43.80 68.30 3.43
N MET A 3 43.12 67.17 3.11
CA MET A 3 42.46 66.92 1.81
C MET A 3 42.04 65.44 1.60
N ARG A 4 41.05 65.29 0.70
CA ARG A 4 40.25 64.13 0.31
C ARG A 4 40.88 63.35 -0.87
N ALA A 5 40.21 62.26 -1.27
CA ALA A 5 40.17 61.58 -2.60
C ALA A 5 40.97 60.26 -2.68
N TRP A 6 40.32 59.09 -2.75
CA TRP A 6 39.76 58.37 -3.92
C TRP A 6 40.83 57.89 -4.93
N THR A 7 41.03 56.57 -5.07
CA THR A 7 41.01 55.82 -6.36
C THR A 7 41.37 54.34 -6.15
N ALA A 8 40.63 53.47 -6.85
CA ALA A 8 40.88 52.04 -7.00
C ALA A 8 42.05 51.77 -7.96
N VAL A 9 42.64 50.57 -7.93
CA VAL A 9 42.93 49.69 -9.09
C VAL A 9 43.60 48.38 -8.64
N LEU A 10 43.15 47.30 -9.28
CA LEU A 10 43.60 45.90 -9.27
C LEU A 10 45.07 45.71 -9.68
N VAL A 11 45.70 44.59 -9.29
CA VAL A 11 46.26 43.55 -10.20
C VAL A 11 47.17 42.51 -9.47
N PHE A 12 46.82 41.24 -9.70
CA PHE A 12 47.60 39.97 -9.77
C PHE A 12 48.41 39.41 -8.58
N GLY A 13 48.01 38.19 -8.19
CA GLY A 13 48.85 37.21 -7.50
C GLY A 13 48.27 35.79 -7.67
N LEU A 14 48.86 35.04 -8.59
CA LEU A 14 48.50 33.68 -9.05
C LEU A 14 48.74 32.63 -7.94
N GLY A 15 47.84 31.66 -7.76
CA GLY A 15 48.02 30.55 -6.81
C GLY A 15 47.05 29.40 -7.01
N LEU A 16 47.25 28.62 -8.09
CA LEU A 16 46.56 27.37 -8.39
C LEU A 16 47.02 26.25 -7.45
N ALA A 17 46.10 25.62 -6.71
CA ALA A 17 46.32 24.31 -6.08
C ALA A 17 45.11 23.40 -6.34
N LEU A 18 45.21 22.65 -7.44
CA LEU A 18 44.35 21.52 -7.78
C LEU A 18 44.68 20.34 -6.86
N VAL A 19 43.74 19.96 -5.98
CA VAL A 19 43.76 18.62 -5.34
C VAL A 19 42.71 17.77 -6.05
N ALA A 20 43.20 16.92 -6.95
CA ALA A 20 42.43 15.87 -7.59
C ALA A 20 42.14 14.76 -6.57
N GLY A 21 40.92 14.74 -6.02
CA GLY A 21 40.39 13.60 -5.28
C GLY A 21 39.78 12.59 -6.24
N THR A 22 40.49 11.49 -6.49
CA THR A 22 40.01 10.31 -7.20
C THR A 22 38.91 9.60 -6.40
N ALA A 23 37.67 10.08 -6.49
CA ALA A 23 36.49 9.31 -6.09
C ALA A 23 36.11 8.34 -7.23
N LEU A 24 36.86 7.24 -7.32
CA LEU A 24 36.56 6.11 -8.19
C LEU A 24 35.28 5.41 -7.70
N ALA A 25 34.28 5.41 -8.56
CA ALA A 25 33.41 4.28 -8.88
C ALA A 25 32.98 3.37 -7.71
N GLN A 26 31.91 3.76 -7.01
CA GLN A 26 31.03 2.75 -6.39
C GLN A 26 30.05 2.27 -7.47
N PRO A 27 30.08 0.98 -7.88
CA PRO A 27 29.06 0.46 -8.78
C PRO A 27 27.69 0.62 -8.11
N PRO A 28 26.65 1.08 -8.84
CA PRO A 28 25.32 1.27 -8.27
C PRO A 28 24.84 -0.06 -7.71
N GLY A 29 24.84 -0.14 -6.37
CA GLY A 29 24.38 -1.31 -5.62
C GLY A 29 22.95 -1.65 -6.02
N GLY A 30 22.80 -2.80 -6.66
CA GLY A 30 21.51 -3.35 -7.01
C GLY A 30 20.68 -3.71 -5.77
N ARG A 31 19.36 -3.62 -5.95
CA ARG A 31 18.35 -4.45 -5.29
C ARG A 31 18.01 -4.09 -3.84
N GLY A 32 17.46 -2.91 -3.64
CA GLY A 32 16.42 -2.67 -2.63
C GLY A 32 15.06 -2.71 -3.34
N GLY A 33 14.21 -3.70 -3.04
CA GLY A 33 12.87 -3.82 -3.61
C GLY A 33 12.05 -2.57 -3.33
N GLN A 34 11.98 -1.68 -4.33
CA GLN A 34 11.04 -0.57 -4.32
C GLN A 34 9.65 -1.21 -4.36
N ARG A 35 8.99 -1.23 -3.20
CA ARG A 35 7.55 -1.49 -3.09
C ARG A 35 6.88 -0.68 -4.19
N GLY A 36 6.25 -1.36 -5.14
CA GLY A 36 5.49 -0.72 -6.20
C GLY A 36 4.38 0.17 -5.63
N PRO A 37 3.69 0.98 -6.44
CA PRO A 37 2.67 1.93 -6.00
C PRO A 37 1.39 1.34 -5.36
N GLY A 38 1.40 0.08 -4.92
CA GLY A 38 0.45 -0.46 -3.96
C GLY A 38 1.11 -0.52 -2.58
N GLY A 39 0.42 -0.03 -1.54
CA GLY A 39 0.93 -0.15 -0.17
C GLY A 39 1.31 -1.59 0.18
N PRO A 40 2.08 -1.82 1.26
CA PRO A 40 2.24 -3.18 1.76
C PRO A 40 0.84 -3.80 1.88
N PHE A 41 0.65 -5.00 1.30
CA PHE A 41 -0.63 -5.73 1.25
C PHE A 41 -1.68 -5.26 0.20
N GLY A 42 -1.27 -4.69 -0.94
CA GLY A 42 -2.19 -4.52 -2.08
C GLY A 42 -3.34 -3.51 -1.85
N PHE A 43 -3.23 -2.69 -0.81
CA PHE A 43 -4.11 -1.56 -0.58
C PHE A 43 -3.76 -0.43 -1.54
N ALA A 44 -4.77 0.05 -2.27
CA ALA A 44 -4.64 1.21 -3.13
C ALA A 44 -4.50 2.51 -2.30
N PRO A 45 -3.85 3.55 -2.84
CA PRO A 45 -3.95 4.90 -2.26
C PRO A 45 -5.44 5.29 -2.19
N GLY A 46 -5.97 5.49 -0.98
CA GLY A 46 -7.42 5.66 -0.74
C GLY A 46 -8.06 4.57 0.13
N GLY A 47 -7.27 3.61 0.65
CA GLY A 47 -7.70 2.76 1.77
C GLY A 47 -8.53 1.52 1.39
N GLY A 48 -8.76 1.24 0.11
CA GLY A 48 -9.43 0.01 -0.31
C GLY A 48 -8.47 -1.11 -0.71
N MET A 49 -8.86 -2.36 -0.47
CA MET A 49 -8.29 -3.48 -1.23
C MET A 49 -8.81 -3.37 -2.66
N GLY A 50 -7.91 -3.33 -3.64
CA GLY A 50 -8.30 -3.19 -5.04
C GLY A 50 -9.28 -4.29 -5.46
N VAL A 51 -10.41 -3.93 -6.07
CA VAL A 51 -11.44 -4.88 -6.55
C VAL A 51 -10.83 -6.00 -7.39
N GLN A 52 -9.91 -5.63 -8.28
CA GLN A 52 -9.18 -6.52 -9.17
C GLN A 52 -8.37 -7.59 -8.43
N PHE A 53 -8.00 -7.34 -7.18
CA PHE A 53 -7.27 -8.27 -6.36
C PHE A 53 -8.22 -9.30 -5.74
N LEU A 54 -9.35 -8.85 -5.20
CA LEU A 54 -10.39 -9.71 -4.64
C LEU A 54 -10.93 -10.71 -5.65
N LEU A 55 -11.16 -10.26 -6.88
CA LEU A 55 -11.69 -11.10 -7.95
C LEU A 55 -10.71 -12.20 -8.44
N ARG A 56 -9.48 -12.25 -7.91
CA ARG A 56 -8.56 -13.38 -8.15
C ARG A 56 -8.77 -14.54 -7.17
N SER A 57 -9.44 -14.29 -6.05
CA SER A 57 -9.72 -15.33 -5.06
C SER A 57 -10.85 -16.23 -5.56
N GLU A 58 -10.58 -17.52 -5.72
CA GLU A 58 -11.61 -18.50 -6.11
C GLU A 58 -12.80 -18.49 -5.14
N LYS A 59 -12.56 -18.28 -3.85
CA LYS A 59 -13.64 -18.20 -2.84
C LYS A 59 -14.56 -17.01 -3.12
N ILE A 60 -13.99 -15.85 -3.46
CA ILE A 60 -14.78 -14.67 -3.85
C ILE A 60 -15.47 -14.88 -5.18
N GLN A 61 -14.82 -15.50 -6.17
CA GLN A 61 -15.47 -15.82 -7.45
C GLN A 61 -16.67 -16.75 -7.28
N LYS A 62 -16.58 -17.74 -6.38
CA LYS A 62 -17.69 -18.64 -6.02
C LYS A 62 -18.80 -17.90 -5.28
N GLU A 63 -18.45 -17.07 -4.31
CA GLU A 63 -19.39 -16.24 -3.55
C GLU A 63 -20.19 -15.28 -4.45
N LEU A 64 -19.54 -14.77 -5.49
CA LEU A 64 -20.17 -13.90 -6.49
C LEU A 64 -20.84 -14.70 -7.62
N GLU A 65 -20.80 -16.03 -7.57
CA GLU A 65 -21.37 -16.93 -8.59
C GLU A 65 -20.93 -16.54 -10.01
N LEU A 66 -19.66 -16.18 -10.18
CA LEU A 66 -19.16 -15.71 -11.47
C LEU A 66 -19.25 -16.81 -12.52
N THR A 67 -19.86 -16.48 -13.66
CA THR A 67 -19.88 -17.38 -14.82
C THR A 67 -18.50 -17.48 -15.46
N ASP A 68 -18.27 -18.52 -16.26
CA ASP A 68 -16.98 -18.68 -16.95
C ASP A 68 -16.72 -17.56 -17.96
N ASP A 69 -17.77 -17.04 -18.60
CA ASP A 69 -17.67 -15.86 -19.46
C ASP A 69 -17.23 -14.62 -18.68
N GLN A 70 -17.81 -14.38 -17.49
CA GLN A 70 -17.42 -13.27 -16.63
C GLN A 70 -15.97 -13.41 -16.16
N LYS A 71 -15.55 -14.62 -15.75
CA LYS A 71 -14.14 -14.89 -15.38
C LYS A 71 -13.19 -14.60 -16.53
N ALA A 72 -13.52 -15.04 -17.75
CA ALA A 72 -12.71 -14.79 -18.93
C ALA A 72 -12.61 -13.29 -19.25
N GLN A 73 -13.71 -12.54 -19.12
CA GLN A 73 -13.70 -11.08 -19.30
C GLN A 73 -12.86 -10.37 -18.23
N LEU A 74 -13.00 -10.74 -16.96
CA LEU A 74 -12.21 -10.19 -15.85
C LEU A 74 -10.72 -10.50 -15.98
N GLN A 75 -10.38 -11.67 -16.51
CA GLN A 75 -9.00 -12.03 -16.83
C GLN A 75 -8.43 -11.11 -17.91
N LYS A 76 -9.15 -10.89 -19.01
CA LYS A 76 -8.72 -9.96 -20.08
C LYS A 76 -8.53 -8.54 -19.56
N ILE A 77 -9.46 -8.05 -18.74
CA ILE A 77 -9.34 -6.73 -18.08
C ILE A 77 -8.07 -6.67 -17.22
N SER A 78 -7.79 -7.73 -16.46
CA SER A 78 -6.60 -7.81 -15.62
C SER A 78 -5.30 -7.84 -16.43
N GLU A 79 -5.28 -8.52 -17.57
CA GLU A 79 -4.13 -8.58 -18.49
C GLU A 79 -3.86 -7.21 -19.12
N GLN A 80 -4.90 -6.54 -19.62
CA GLN A 80 -4.80 -5.17 -20.17
C GLN A 80 -4.32 -4.16 -19.12
N ALA A 81 -4.84 -4.24 -17.90
CA ALA A 81 -4.41 -3.38 -16.80
C ALA A 81 -2.92 -3.59 -16.47
N ARG A 82 -2.44 -4.84 -16.48
CA ARG A 82 -1.03 -5.17 -16.26
C ARG A 82 -0.13 -4.66 -17.38
N GLU A 83 -0.59 -4.75 -18.64
CA GLU A 83 0.13 -4.26 -19.81
C GLU A 83 0.27 -2.74 -19.77
N LYS A 84 -0.84 -2.00 -19.64
CA LYS A 84 -0.83 -0.53 -19.50
C LYS A 84 0.05 -0.08 -18.33
N MET A 85 0.03 -0.83 -17.23
CA MET A 85 0.89 -0.53 -16.08
C MET A 85 2.37 -0.77 -16.39
N ARG A 86 2.70 -1.85 -17.09
CA ARG A 86 4.07 -2.14 -17.55
C ARG A 86 4.58 -1.05 -18.47
N GLU A 87 3.78 -0.61 -19.43
CA GLU A 87 4.11 0.48 -20.35
C GLU A 87 4.37 1.79 -19.59
N ALA A 88 3.52 2.15 -18.63
CA ALA A 88 3.70 3.34 -17.79
C ALA A 88 5.03 3.29 -16.99
N PHE A 89 5.44 2.11 -16.53
CA PHE A 89 6.73 1.95 -15.86
C PHE A 89 7.92 2.02 -16.83
N GLN A 90 7.79 1.43 -18.02
CA GLN A 90 8.85 1.40 -19.04
C GLN A 90 9.09 2.78 -19.66
N SER A 91 8.04 3.60 -19.80
CA SER A 91 8.15 4.97 -20.30
C SER A 91 8.76 5.96 -19.30
N GLY A 92 9.13 5.51 -18.10
CA GLY A 92 9.64 6.36 -17.03
C GLY A 92 8.56 7.26 -16.39
N GLN A 93 7.31 7.16 -16.85
CA GLN A 93 6.17 7.93 -16.33
C GLN A 93 5.65 7.30 -15.05
N ARG A 94 6.40 7.49 -13.96
CA ARG A 94 5.93 7.19 -12.60
C ARG A 94 4.98 8.29 -12.10
N ASP A 95 3.99 8.65 -12.91
CA ASP A 95 3.00 9.68 -12.57
C ASP A 95 1.88 9.07 -11.71
N PRO A 96 1.72 9.50 -10.44
CA PRO A 96 0.64 9.05 -9.57
C PRO A 96 -0.76 9.30 -10.15
N GLN A 97 -0.95 10.33 -10.97
CA GLN A 97 -2.24 10.60 -11.61
C GLN A 97 -2.56 9.53 -12.65
N ARG A 98 -1.60 9.16 -13.49
CA ARG A 98 -1.75 8.07 -14.47
C ARG A 98 -2.10 6.74 -13.79
N PHE A 99 -1.49 6.42 -12.66
CA PHE A 99 -1.83 5.21 -11.89
C PHE A 99 -3.28 5.21 -11.38
N ARG A 100 -3.75 6.36 -10.88
CA ARG A 100 -5.16 6.50 -10.44
C ARG A 100 -6.13 6.33 -11.60
N GLN A 101 -5.85 6.96 -12.75
CA GLN A 101 -6.68 6.82 -13.95
C GLN A 101 -6.78 5.36 -14.41
N LEU A 102 -5.64 4.65 -14.49
CA LEU A 102 -5.64 3.22 -14.86
C LEU A 102 -6.46 2.37 -13.88
N GLN A 103 -6.38 2.68 -12.59
CA GLN A 103 -7.16 1.99 -11.56
C GLN A 103 -8.67 2.26 -11.71
N GLU A 104 -9.07 3.50 -11.98
CA GLU A 104 -10.46 3.88 -12.21
C GLU A 104 -11.03 3.26 -13.49
N GLU A 105 -10.26 3.29 -14.59
CA GLU A 105 -10.61 2.62 -15.85
C GLU A 105 -10.85 1.12 -15.62
N THR A 106 -9.92 0.47 -14.91
CA THR A 106 -10.00 -0.97 -14.59
C THR A 106 -11.24 -1.26 -13.73
N ASN A 107 -11.49 -0.46 -12.70
CA ASN A 107 -12.64 -0.63 -11.82
C ASN A 107 -13.97 -0.47 -12.58
N LYS A 108 -14.07 0.51 -13.48
CA LYS A 108 -15.26 0.70 -14.33
C LYS A 108 -15.48 -0.49 -15.28
N ALA A 109 -14.41 -0.98 -15.90
CA ALA A 109 -14.48 -2.16 -16.76
C ALA A 109 -14.98 -3.39 -15.99
N ILE A 110 -14.49 -3.61 -14.77
CA ILE A 110 -14.95 -4.68 -13.89
C ILE A 110 -16.44 -4.52 -13.56
N GLN A 111 -16.89 -3.32 -13.20
CA GLN A 111 -18.30 -3.06 -12.88
C GLN A 111 -19.24 -3.39 -14.03
N ASN A 112 -18.81 -3.13 -15.28
CA ASN A 112 -19.61 -3.44 -16.47
C ASN A 112 -19.77 -4.94 -16.76
N VAL A 113 -18.89 -5.79 -16.20
CA VAL A 113 -18.98 -7.26 -16.35
C VAL A 113 -19.90 -7.88 -15.29
N LEU A 114 -19.97 -7.27 -14.11
CA LEU A 114 -20.69 -7.80 -12.97
C LEU A 114 -22.17 -7.41 -13.01
N LEU A 115 -23.04 -8.36 -12.68
CA LEU A 115 -24.47 -8.11 -12.50
C LEU A 115 -24.72 -7.26 -11.23
N PRO A 116 -25.86 -6.54 -11.12
CA PRO A 116 -26.13 -5.67 -9.98
C PRO A 116 -26.01 -6.36 -8.61
N HIS A 117 -26.48 -7.59 -8.48
CA HIS A 117 -26.37 -8.34 -7.22
C HIS A 117 -24.92 -8.73 -6.90
N GLN A 118 -24.10 -9.07 -7.91
CA GLN A 118 -22.67 -9.37 -7.74
C GLN A 118 -21.89 -8.12 -7.34
N GLN A 119 -22.20 -6.96 -7.93
CA GLN A 119 -21.60 -5.68 -7.54
C GLN A 119 -21.93 -5.36 -6.07
N LYS A 120 -23.18 -5.55 -5.66
CA LYS A 120 -23.61 -5.37 -4.27
C LYS A 120 -22.84 -6.29 -3.32
N ARG A 121 -22.76 -7.58 -3.63
CA ARG A 121 -22.04 -8.56 -2.80
C ARG A 121 -20.54 -8.29 -2.75
N LEU A 122 -19.94 -7.92 -3.88
CA LEU A 122 -18.53 -7.52 -3.93
C LEU A 122 -18.26 -6.29 -3.05
N ASN A 123 -19.16 -5.30 -3.08
CA ASN A 123 -19.04 -4.12 -2.22
C ASN A 123 -19.12 -4.49 -0.74
N GLN A 124 -20.05 -5.37 -0.36
CA GLN A 124 -20.14 -5.92 1.00
C GLN A 124 -18.83 -6.58 1.43
N ILE A 125 -18.26 -7.44 0.59
CA ILE A 125 -16.97 -8.11 0.86
C ILE A 125 -15.85 -7.09 1.03
N GLN A 126 -15.80 -6.04 0.20
CA GLN A 126 -14.83 -4.96 0.35
C GLN A 126 -14.95 -4.24 1.68
N LEU A 127 -16.18 -3.94 2.12
CA LEU A 127 -16.43 -3.29 3.40
C LEU A 127 -16.03 -4.19 4.57
N GLN A 128 -16.34 -5.49 4.52
CA GLN A 128 -15.92 -6.46 5.54
C GLN A 128 -14.40 -6.59 5.63
N LEU A 129 -13.72 -6.71 4.49
CA LEU A 129 -12.27 -6.89 4.46
C LEU A 129 -11.51 -5.62 4.82
N GLY A 130 -12.04 -4.45 4.45
CA GLY A 130 -11.45 -3.16 4.81
C GLY A 130 -11.75 -2.74 6.26
N GLY A 131 -12.87 -3.20 6.81
CA GLY A 131 -13.37 -2.74 8.10
C GLY A 131 -13.87 -1.29 8.04
N ILE A 132 -14.50 -0.86 9.13
CA ILE A 132 -15.16 0.45 9.15
C ILE A 132 -14.17 1.61 9.05
N ALA A 133 -12.97 1.42 9.59
CA ALA A 133 -11.90 2.42 9.61
C ALA A 133 -11.44 2.89 8.22
N LEU A 134 -11.54 2.02 7.22
CA LEU A 134 -11.26 2.34 5.82
C LEU A 134 -12.54 2.72 5.07
N ALA A 135 -13.66 2.10 5.42
CA ALA A 135 -14.95 2.36 4.78
C ALA A 135 -15.40 3.82 4.93
N VAL A 136 -15.19 4.44 6.10
CA VAL A 136 -15.56 5.84 6.37
C VAL A 136 -14.78 6.87 5.54
N GLU A 137 -13.70 6.49 4.86
CA GLU A 137 -13.03 7.37 3.90
C GLU A 137 -13.77 7.44 2.55
N ARG A 138 -14.70 6.51 2.29
CA ARG A 138 -15.54 6.52 1.10
C ARG A 138 -16.74 7.42 1.30
N GLU A 139 -17.03 8.27 0.33
CA GLU A 139 -18.13 9.24 0.40
C GLU A 139 -19.51 8.57 0.45
N ASP A 140 -19.70 7.51 -0.32
CA ASP A 140 -20.95 6.72 -0.33
C ASP A 140 -21.25 6.13 1.05
N VAL A 141 -20.23 5.59 1.73
CA VAL A 141 -20.37 5.06 3.08
C VAL A 141 -20.69 6.15 4.09
N ARG A 142 -20.02 7.31 4.01
CA ARG A 142 -20.33 8.44 4.93
C ARG A 142 -21.75 8.94 4.77
N LYS A 143 -22.20 9.10 3.53
CA LYS A 143 -23.59 9.52 3.23
C LYS A 143 -24.58 8.50 3.76
N GLU A 144 -24.33 7.23 3.52
CA GLU A 144 -25.19 6.15 3.98
C GLU A 144 -25.24 6.12 5.52
N LEU A 145 -24.10 6.18 6.21
CA LEU A 145 -24.04 6.21 7.67
C LEU A 145 -24.43 7.56 8.30
N GLY A 146 -24.68 8.60 7.50
CA GLY A 146 -24.97 9.94 8.01
C GLY A 146 -23.83 10.52 8.86
N ILE A 147 -22.57 10.21 8.53
CA ILE A 147 -21.41 10.70 9.29
C ILE A 147 -21.23 12.19 8.99
N SER A 148 -21.27 13.02 10.03
CA SER A 148 -21.01 14.46 9.93
C SER A 148 -19.52 14.76 9.76
N GLU A 149 -19.18 15.97 9.30
CA GLU A 149 -17.77 16.40 9.20
C GLU A 149 -17.07 16.45 10.58
N GLU A 150 -17.81 16.82 11.63
CA GLU A 150 -17.28 16.79 13.00
C GLU A 150 -16.97 15.36 13.44
N GLN A 151 -17.89 14.42 13.16
CA GLN A 151 -17.70 13.01 13.49
C GLN A 151 -16.55 12.40 12.67
N LEU A 152 -16.44 12.74 11.39
CA LEU A 152 -15.32 12.34 10.53
C LEU A 152 -13.98 12.85 11.07
N THR A 153 -13.94 14.09 11.57
CA THR A 153 -12.75 14.66 12.20
C THR A 153 -12.35 13.87 13.45
N LYS A 154 -13.31 13.59 14.35
CA LYS A 154 -13.06 12.76 15.55
C LYS A 154 -12.59 11.35 15.20
N ILE A 155 -13.16 10.74 14.16
CA ILE A 155 -12.74 9.43 13.64
C ILE A 155 -11.28 9.46 13.17
N ARG A 156 -10.89 10.50 12.42
CA ARG A 156 -9.51 10.66 11.93
C ARG A 156 -8.53 10.86 13.08
N GLU A 157 -8.86 11.73 14.03
CA GLU A 157 -8.06 11.92 15.24
C GLU A 157 -7.91 10.65 16.07
N ALA A 158 -8.98 9.88 16.23
CA ALA A 158 -8.96 8.60 16.94
C ALA A 158 -8.01 7.60 16.25
N ARG A 159 -8.07 7.51 14.91
CA ARG A 159 -7.15 6.68 14.13
C ARG A 159 -5.70 7.14 14.26
N ASP A 160 -5.45 8.45 14.22
CA ASP A 160 -4.10 9.00 14.32
C ASP A 160 -3.50 8.77 15.72
N LYS A 161 -4.30 8.86 16.79
CA LYS A 161 -3.87 8.50 18.16
C LYS A 161 -3.42 7.05 18.26
N VAL A 162 -4.23 6.11 17.74
CA VAL A 162 -3.85 4.68 17.71
C VAL A 162 -2.57 4.47 16.89
N ARG A 163 -2.43 5.20 15.78
CA ARG A 163 -1.23 5.12 14.94
C ARG A 163 0.01 5.62 15.65
N GLU A 164 -0.07 6.71 16.41
CA GLU A 164 1.06 7.24 17.19
C GLU A 164 1.43 6.32 18.36
N GLU A 165 0.44 5.77 19.07
CA GLU A 165 0.67 4.76 20.12
C GLU A 165 1.50 3.58 19.59
N LEU A 166 1.15 3.10 18.40
CA LEU A 166 1.81 1.96 17.76
C LEU A 166 3.10 2.34 17.03
N ARG A 167 3.35 3.64 16.81
CA ARG A 167 4.60 4.14 16.21
C ARG A 167 5.79 3.92 17.12
N GLY A 168 5.58 4.00 18.44
CA GLY A 168 6.58 3.69 19.47
C GLY A 168 7.02 2.22 19.46
N GLN A 169 6.27 1.34 18.81
CA GLN A 169 6.62 -0.06 18.68
C GLN A 169 7.47 -0.35 17.43
N ARG A 170 7.81 0.63 16.59
CA ARG A 170 8.59 0.37 15.36
C ARG A 170 9.92 -0.35 15.66
N PRO A 171 10.30 -1.33 14.84
CA PRO A 171 11.61 -1.98 14.98
C PRO A 171 12.72 -0.94 14.92
N GLN A 172 13.75 -1.08 15.75
CA GLN A 172 14.89 -0.17 15.72
C GLN A 172 15.55 -0.19 14.34
N GLN A 173 16.12 0.94 13.95
CA GLN A 173 16.79 1.10 12.67
C GLN A 173 17.93 0.08 12.56
N GLY A 174 17.81 -0.86 11.61
CA GLY A 174 18.82 -1.90 11.36
C GLY A 174 18.32 -3.33 11.55
N GLU A 175 17.22 -3.55 12.27
CA GLU A 175 16.62 -4.87 12.46
C GLU A 175 15.57 -5.17 11.39
N ARG A 176 15.65 -6.35 10.76
CA ARG A 176 14.52 -6.88 9.97
C ARG A 176 13.50 -7.44 10.96
N PRO A 177 12.31 -6.83 11.08
CA PRO A 177 11.32 -7.36 12.01
C PRO A 177 10.85 -8.74 11.58
N ASP A 178 10.65 -9.60 12.57
CA ASP A 178 10.07 -10.93 12.36
C ASP A 178 8.71 -10.80 11.65
N PRO A 179 8.51 -11.47 10.50
CA PRO A 179 7.23 -11.49 9.80
C PRO A 179 6.04 -11.87 10.69
N ALA A 180 6.22 -12.74 11.69
CA ALA A 180 5.15 -13.11 12.62
C ALA A 180 4.76 -11.94 13.54
N GLN A 181 5.76 -11.30 14.16
CA GLN A 181 5.56 -10.11 15.00
C GLN A 181 4.94 -8.95 14.22
N MET A 182 5.33 -8.75 12.96
CA MET A 182 4.70 -7.73 12.10
C MET A 182 3.22 -8.04 11.84
N ARG A 183 2.86 -9.30 11.54
CA ARG A 183 1.47 -9.70 11.33
C ARG A 183 0.61 -9.46 12.57
N GLU A 184 1.13 -9.83 13.74
CA GLU A 184 0.44 -9.60 15.02
C GLU A 184 0.22 -8.11 15.28
N ARG A 185 1.25 -7.29 15.10
CA ARG A 185 1.13 -5.82 15.21
C ARG A 185 0.14 -5.22 14.23
N PHE A 186 0.11 -5.70 12.98
CA PHE A 186 -0.89 -5.25 12.00
C PHE A 186 -2.31 -5.63 12.42
N ARG A 187 -2.50 -6.83 13.01
CA ARG A 187 -3.79 -7.28 13.53
C ARG A 187 -4.23 -6.42 14.71
N GLU A 188 -3.35 -6.20 15.69
CA GLU A 188 -3.62 -5.35 16.85
C GLU A 188 -3.95 -3.91 16.42
N MET A 189 -3.15 -3.34 15.52
CA MET A 189 -3.42 -2.00 14.97
C MET A 189 -4.80 -1.94 14.33
N ARG A 190 -5.14 -2.93 13.51
CA ARG A 190 -6.44 -2.96 12.84
C ARG A 190 -7.58 -3.02 13.86
N GLN A 191 -7.49 -3.89 14.86
CA GLN A 191 -8.49 -4.04 15.91
C GLN A 191 -8.66 -2.73 16.71
N LYS A 192 -7.56 -2.14 17.19
CA LYS A 192 -7.61 -0.88 17.96
C LYS A 192 -8.19 0.27 17.17
N VAL A 193 -7.83 0.40 15.88
CA VAL A 193 -8.42 1.44 15.02
C VAL A 193 -9.91 1.19 14.82
N GLU A 194 -10.31 -0.06 14.55
CA GLU A 194 -11.72 -0.42 14.33
C GLU A 194 -12.58 -0.14 15.58
N GLU A 195 -12.11 -0.52 16.76
CA GLU A 195 -12.76 -0.20 18.04
C GLU A 195 -12.87 1.32 18.26
N ALA A 196 -11.80 2.06 17.98
CA ALA A 196 -11.78 3.50 18.13
C ALA A 196 -12.78 4.19 17.18
N VAL A 197 -12.91 3.73 15.94
CA VAL A 197 -13.89 4.25 14.97
C VAL A 197 -15.32 3.88 15.39
N LEU A 198 -15.58 2.63 15.78
CA LEU A 198 -16.90 2.21 16.26
C LEU A 198 -17.32 2.99 17.52
N GLY A 199 -16.37 3.35 18.39
CA GLY A 199 -16.62 4.19 19.55
C GLY A 199 -17.06 5.62 19.21
N GLN A 200 -16.82 6.10 17.98
CA GLN A 200 -17.31 7.40 17.50
C GLN A 200 -18.68 7.31 16.82
N LEU A 201 -19.25 6.12 16.64
CA LEU A 201 -20.54 5.92 15.98
C LEU A 201 -21.67 5.76 17.00
N THR A 202 -22.87 6.24 16.63
CA THR A 202 -24.10 5.95 17.39
C THR A 202 -24.53 4.51 17.20
N GLU A 203 -25.43 4.02 18.06
CA GLU A 203 -25.98 2.67 17.95
C GLU A 203 -26.75 2.45 16.64
N GLU A 204 -27.46 3.47 16.16
CA GLU A 204 -28.13 3.44 14.86
C GLU A 204 -27.14 3.31 13.71
N GLN A 205 -26.02 4.03 13.76
CA GLN A 205 -24.96 3.96 12.74
C GLN A 205 -24.25 2.60 12.76
N LYS A 206 -24.02 2.01 13.94
CA LYS A 206 -23.46 0.65 14.07
C LYS A 206 -24.39 -0.41 13.49
N LYS A 207 -25.71 -0.31 13.75
CA LYS A 207 -26.71 -1.20 13.13
C LYS A 207 -26.69 -1.05 11.61
N LYS A 208 -26.70 0.18 11.11
CA LYS A 208 -26.64 0.45 9.67
C LYS A 208 -25.36 -0.08 9.02
N TRP A 209 -24.22 0.04 9.71
CA TRP A 209 -22.97 -0.55 9.27
C TRP A 209 -23.07 -2.08 9.13
N ASN A 210 -23.67 -2.76 10.11
CA ASN A 210 -23.88 -4.21 10.06
C ASN A 210 -24.77 -4.62 8.88
N ASP A 211 -25.83 -3.85 8.60
CA ASP A 211 -26.70 -4.09 7.44
C ASP A 211 -25.95 -3.86 6.11
N MET A 212 -25.12 -2.83 6.05
CA MET A 212 -24.32 -2.48 4.87
C MET A 212 -23.28 -3.55 4.52
N ILE A 213 -22.64 -4.15 5.52
CA ILE A 213 -21.63 -5.20 5.28
C ILE A 213 -22.26 -6.54 4.95
N GLY A 214 -23.52 -6.78 5.31
CA GLY A 214 -24.27 -7.99 4.96
C GLY A 214 -23.67 -9.27 5.56
N GLU A 215 -23.95 -10.40 4.92
CA GLU A 215 -23.56 -11.72 5.42
C GLU A 215 -22.03 -11.88 5.48
N LYS A 216 -21.52 -12.33 6.63
CA LYS A 216 -20.09 -12.51 6.86
C LYS A 216 -19.50 -13.48 5.85
N ILE A 217 -18.43 -13.08 5.18
CA ILE A 217 -17.61 -13.99 4.37
C ILE A 217 -16.55 -14.65 5.25
N ASP A 218 -16.43 -15.96 5.14
CA ASP A 218 -15.42 -16.72 5.85
C ASP A 218 -14.08 -16.65 5.09
N ILE A 219 -13.37 -15.53 5.08
CA ILE A 219 -12.05 -15.45 4.43
C ILE A 219 -11.05 -14.87 5.42
N ASP A 220 -9.97 -15.61 5.72
CA ASP A 220 -8.84 -15.02 6.42
C ASP A 220 -8.05 -14.12 5.44
N PHE A 221 -7.65 -12.95 5.92
CA PHE A 221 -6.85 -12.00 5.14
C PHE A 221 -5.55 -12.63 4.62
N SER A 222 -4.97 -13.59 5.34
CA SER A 222 -3.79 -14.35 4.91
C SER A 222 -4.04 -15.25 3.69
N GLU A 223 -5.28 -15.69 3.46
CA GLU A 223 -5.67 -16.43 2.26
C GLU A 223 -5.70 -15.53 1.02
N LEU A 224 -6.00 -14.24 1.22
CA LEU A 224 -5.95 -13.25 0.15
C LEU A 224 -4.52 -12.85 -0.19
N PHE A 225 -3.61 -12.83 0.79
CA PHE A 225 -2.21 -12.46 0.62
C PHE A 225 -1.28 -13.60 1.05
N PRO A 226 -1.23 -14.71 0.28
CA PRO A 226 -0.26 -15.75 0.56
C PRO A 226 1.13 -15.12 0.49
N ALA A 227 1.92 -15.31 1.55
CA ALA A 227 3.31 -14.92 1.54
C ALA A 227 3.95 -15.53 0.28
N PRO A 228 4.73 -14.77 -0.51
CA PRO A 228 5.37 -15.34 -1.68
C PRO A 228 6.14 -16.58 -1.23
N ALA A 229 5.71 -17.75 -1.69
CA ALA A 229 6.35 -19.02 -1.42
C ALA A 229 7.84 -18.80 -1.69
N GLY A 230 8.67 -19.00 -0.66
CA GLY A 230 10.06 -18.61 -0.67
C GLY A 230 10.70 -18.95 -2.00
N GLY A 231 10.96 -17.93 -2.82
CA GLY A 231 11.55 -18.14 -4.13
C GLY A 231 12.89 -18.85 -3.97
N PRO A 232 13.32 -19.69 -4.93
CA PRO A 232 14.62 -20.33 -4.87
C PRO A 232 15.71 -19.26 -4.73
N GLY A 233 16.27 -19.12 -3.52
CA GLY A 233 17.21 -18.04 -3.19
C GLY A 233 16.96 -17.29 -1.88
N GLY A 234 15.94 -17.64 -1.09
CA GLY A 234 15.85 -17.22 0.30
C GLY A 234 17.10 -17.68 1.10
N PRO A 235 17.56 -16.91 2.11
CA PRO A 235 18.67 -17.34 2.97
C PRO A 235 18.22 -18.57 3.77
N GLY A 236 18.54 -19.76 3.26
CA GLY A 236 17.99 -21.04 3.73
C GLY A 236 17.67 -22.05 2.62
N GLY A 237 17.77 -21.66 1.33
CA GLY A 237 17.67 -22.62 0.22
C GLY A 237 18.73 -23.73 0.32
N PRO A 238 18.46 -24.97 -0.15
CA PRO A 238 19.33 -26.15 0.01
C PRO A 238 20.76 -26.05 -0.58
N GLY A 239 21.13 -24.90 -1.16
CA GLY A 239 22.46 -24.61 -1.70
C GLY A 239 23.44 -23.95 -0.73
N ALA A 240 23.04 -23.58 0.50
CA ALA A 240 23.96 -23.03 1.49
C ALA A 240 24.80 -24.14 2.17
N ARG A 241 25.54 -24.92 1.37
CA ARG A 241 26.57 -25.84 1.89
C ARG A 241 27.80 -25.03 2.31
N ARG A 242 27.88 -24.79 3.62
CA ARG A 242 29.04 -25.09 4.47
C ARG A 242 30.42 -24.87 3.83
N GLY A 243 30.90 -23.62 3.88
CA GLY A 243 32.32 -23.28 3.71
C GLY A 243 32.91 -22.82 5.04
N GLY A 244 32.96 -23.71 6.03
CA GLY A 244 33.67 -23.47 7.29
C GLY A 244 34.83 -24.45 7.42
N GLY A 245 36.03 -23.95 7.66
CA GLY A 245 37.15 -24.82 8.03
C GLY A 245 38.53 -24.23 7.75
N ASN A 246 38.95 -23.28 8.59
CA ASN A 246 40.35 -23.01 8.88
C ASN A 246 41.08 -24.34 9.22
N ARG A 247 42.20 -24.62 8.55
CA ARG A 247 43.27 -25.48 9.06
C ARG A 247 44.60 -24.87 8.64
N GLY A 248 45.33 -24.35 9.62
CA GLY A 248 46.70 -23.91 9.44
C GLY A 248 47.66 -25.06 9.18
N ALA A 249 48.70 -24.74 8.42
CA ALA A 249 50.09 -25.13 8.60
C ALA A 249 50.93 -23.95 8.08
#